data_AF-A0AAJ2LNU5-F1
#
_entry.id   AF-A0AAJ2LNU5-F1
#
_cell.length_a   1.000
_cell.length_b   1.000
_cell.length_c   1.000
_cell.angle_alpha   90.00
_cell.angle_beta   90.00
_cell.angle_gamma   90.00
#
_symmetry.space_group_name_H-M   'P 1'
#
loop_
_entity.id
_entity.type
_entity.pdbx_description
1 polymer ?
#
loop_
_entity_poly.entity_id
_entity_poly.type
_entity_poly.pdbx_seq_one_letter_code
_entity_poly.pdbx_strand_id
1 'polypeptide(L)' 'AAQAYALVDGRGFVIPEDIQAVFVAVADHRLGVKGLGGADSPAHQILRQVPVMR' A
#
# COMPACT_ATOMS: atom_id res chain seq x y z
N ALA A 1 -0.09 -6.56 8.49
CA ALA A 1 1.05 -5.98 7.73
C ALA A 1 1.43 -4.62 8.30
N ALA A 2 0.60 -3.57 8.16
CA ALA A 2 0.93 -2.21 8.63
C ALA A 2 1.31 -2.10 10.12
N GLN A 3 0.59 -2.80 11.03
CA GLN A 3 0.95 -2.84 12.46
C GLN A 3 2.34 -3.43 12.71
N ALA A 4 2.71 -4.48 11.97
CA ALA A 4 4.03 -5.08 12.08
C ALA A 4 5.10 -4.14 11.51
N TYR A 5 4.80 -3.43 10.41
CA TYR A 5 5.68 -2.40 9.87
C TYR A 5 5.94 -1.28 10.89
N ALA A 6 4.87 -0.74 11.50
CA ALA A 6 4.97 0.26 12.56
C ALA A 6 5.79 -0.23 13.77
N LEU A 7 5.57 -1.49 14.20
CA LEU A 7 6.29 -2.08 15.31
C LEU A 7 7.79 -2.25 15.02
N VAL A 8 8.14 -2.70 13.80
CA VAL A 8 9.53 -2.79 13.34
C VAL A 8 10.19 -1.41 13.29
N ASP A 9 9.42 -0.38 12.96
CA ASP A 9 9.83 1.02 12.98
C ASP A 9 9.79 1.66 14.39
N GLY A 10 9.60 0.85 15.44
CA GLY A 10 9.65 1.28 16.85
C GLY A 10 8.41 2.05 17.34
N ARG A 11 7.33 2.09 16.55
CA ARG A 11 6.08 2.80 16.88
C ARG A 11 5.03 1.83 17.41
N GLY A 12 4.33 2.24 18.47
CA GLY A 12 3.21 1.50 19.05
C GLY A 12 1.86 1.70 18.35
N PHE A 13 1.82 2.48 17.27
CA PHE A 13 0.62 2.80 16.52
C PHE A 13 0.94 2.96 15.02
N VAL A 14 -0.09 2.74 14.20
CA VAL A 14 -0.01 2.83 12.74
C VAL A 14 -0.24 4.27 12.29
N ILE A 15 0.56 4.74 11.34
CA ILE A 15 0.36 5.99 10.60
C ILE A 15 0.00 5.70 9.13
N PRO A 16 -0.54 6.66 8.37
CA PRO A 16 -0.89 6.46 6.97
C PRO A 16 0.25 5.87 6.12
N GLU A 17 1.49 6.29 6.35
CA GLU A 17 2.68 5.83 5.65
C GLU A 17 2.90 4.32 5.80
N ASP A 18 2.59 3.74 6.96
CA ASP A 18 2.72 2.30 7.18
C ASP A 18 1.74 1.49 6.34
N ILE A 19 0.54 2.04 6.15
CA ILE A 19 -0.49 1.44 5.32
C ILE A 19 -0.03 1.52 3.87
N GLN A 20 0.45 2.69 3.44
CA GLN A 20 0.94 2.91 2.08
C GLN A 20 2.14 2.03 1.74
N ALA A 21 3.08 1.86 2.67
CA ALA A 21 4.29 1.04 2.48
C ALA A 21 3.98 -0.43 2.16
N VAL A 22 2.87 -0.96 2.68
CA VAL A 22 2.48 -2.37 2.48
C VAL A 22 1.31 -2.55 1.51
N PHE A 23 0.64 -1.47 1.10
CA PHE A 23 -0.64 -1.53 0.38
C PHE A 23 -0.54 -2.31 -0.92
N VAL A 24 0.40 -1.94 -1.80
CA VAL A 24 0.55 -2.57 -3.12
C VAL A 24 0.76 -4.08 -2.97
N ALA A 25 1.74 -4.50 -2.18
CA ALA A 25 2.08 -5.91 -2.00
C ALA A 25 0.90 -6.76 -1.49
N VAL A 26 -0.01 -6.17 -0.70
CA VAL A 26 -1.20 -6.86 -0.16
C VAL A 26 -2.39 -6.81 -1.12
N ALA A 27 -2.59 -5.69 -1.81
CA ALA A 27 -3.77 -5.43 -2.61
C ALA A 27 -3.66 -5.96 -4.05
N ASP A 28 -2.44 -6.07 -4.60
CA ASP A 28 -2.23 -6.38 -6.03
C ASP A 28 -2.94 -7.67 -6.47
N HIS A 29 -2.75 -8.74 -5.71
CA HIS A 29 -3.37 -10.03 -5.99
C HIS A 29 -4.89 -10.05 -5.70
N ARG A 30 -5.39 -9.13 -4.87
CA ARG A 30 -6.80 -9.05 -4.46
C ARG A 30 -7.63 -8.23 -5.43
N LEU A 31 -7.04 -7.18 -5.99
CA LEU A 31 -7.69 -6.29 -6.97
C LEU A 31 -7.80 -6.93 -8.36
N GLY A 32 -7.21 -8.10 -8.56
CA GLY A 32 -7.67 -9.05 -9.57
C GLY A 32 -7.56 -8.55 -11.01
N VAL A 33 -6.38 -8.09 -11.43
CA VAL A 33 -6.11 -7.83 -12.86
C VAL A 33 -4.92 -8.67 -13.31
N LYS A 34 -5.22 -9.84 -13.88
CA LYS A 34 -4.27 -10.58 -14.73
C LYS A 34 -4.47 -10.10 -16.17
N GLY A 35 -3.48 -9.38 -16.71
CA GLY A 35 -3.46 -8.86 -18.09
C GLY A 35 -4.24 -7.55 -18.20
N LEU A 36 -3.69 -6.45 -18.72
CA LEU A 36 -3.05 -6.32 -20.02
C LEU A 36 -1.97 -5.22 -19.96
N GLY A 37 -0.69 -5.58 -20.14
CA GLY A 37 0.34 -4.74 -20.78
C GLY A 37 0.61 -3.30 -20.29
N GLY A 38 0.04 -2.84 -19.19
CA GLY A 38 0.26 -1.51 -18.63
C GLY A 38 1.28 -1.54 -17.50
N ALA A 39 2.22 -0.60 -17.50
CA ALA A 39 3.35 -0.53 -16.57
C ALA A 39 2.99 -0.32 -15.08
N ASP A 40 1.71 -0.24 -14.73
CA ASP A 40 1.26 0.15 -13.40
C ASP A 40 0.00 -0.61 -12.96
N SER A 41 0.10 -1.30 -11.83
CA SER A 41 -1.01 -2.09 -11.30
C SER A 41 -2.14 -1.21 -10.74
N PRO A 42 -3.40 -1.71 -10.68
CA PRO A 42 -4.51 -0.96 -10.09
C PRO A 42 -4.22 -0.48 -8.66
N ALA A 43 -3.45 -1.25 -7.88
CA ALA A 43 -3.04 -0.87 -6.54
C ALA A 43 -2.17 0.40 -6.55
N HIS A 44 -1.20 0.51 -7.47
CA HIS A 44 -0.38 1.71 -7.61
C HIS A 44 -1.16 2.94 -8.08
N GLN A 45 -2.19 2.74 -8.91
CA GLN A 45 -3.06 3.83 -9.35
C GLN A 45 -3.86 4.40 -8.18
N ILE A 46 -4.45 3.54 -7.35
CA ILE A 46 -5.18 3.94 -6.15
C ILE A 46 -4.24 4.65 -5.16
N LEU A 47 -3.07 4.08 -4.90
CA LEU A 47 -2.12 4.63 -3.92
C LEU A 47 -1.74 6.08 -4.24
N ARG A 48 -1.54 6.42 -5.52
CA ARG A 48 -1.19 7.78 -5.96
C ARG A 48 -2.33 8.79 -5.83
N GLN A 49 -3.58 8.33 -5.83
CA GLN A 49 -4.74 9.20 -5.68
C GLN A 49 -5.02 9.57 -4.22
N VAL A 50 -4.38 8.90 -3.27
CA VAL A 50 -4.59 9.12 -1.84
C VAL A 50 -3.43 9.94 -1.26
N PRO A 51 -3.61 11.24 -1.01
CA PRO A 51 -2.58 12.07 -0.40
C PRO A 51 -2.32 11.66 1.05
N VAL A 52 -1.05 11.75 1.48
CA VAL A 52 -0.69 11.70 2.90
C VAL A 52 -0.60 13.13 3.41
N MET A 53 -1.44 13.47 4.39
CA MET A 53 -1.36 14.75 5.06
C MET A 53 -0.20 14.71 6.05
N ARG A 54 0.82 15.54 5.79
CA ARG A 54 1.95 15.77 6.70
C ARG A 54 1.62 16.84 7.73
#